data_AF-A0A7Y5N1B1-F1
#
_entry.id   AF-A0A7Y5N1B1-F1
#
_cell.length_a   1.000
_cell.length_b   1.000
_cell.length_c   1.000
_cell.angle_alpha   90.00
_cell.angle_beta   90.00
_cell.angle_gamma   90.00
#
_symmetry.space_group_name_H-M   'P 1'
#
loop_
_entity.id
_entity.type
_entity.pdbx_description
1 polymer ?
#
loop_
_entity_poly.entity_id
_entity_poly.type
_entity_poly.pdbx_seq_one_letter_code
_entity_poly.pdbx_strand_id
1 'polypeptide(L)'
;QLQAAQGAAEAGQRQAQTRVTAAQAALAFAQWKVEQDRGLRKSGDVSEEVLRASELRLVAAQEDLKSAQFGLQVSDFNVQQARVALLRAAEAPGGEGLIIRSPVSGRVLRLWQESEGAVMAGAPLLELGDPERLEVVVDMLSTDAVRIGYLSPVEIVHWGGDGPLSGKVRVVEPSGFTKVSALGVEEQRVNVIVDFNEPRARYAALGDGYRVETRTQVWRRDNVLKVPGSALFRSGDGFALFVVDQQKAVRREVVVGRRNGLEAEIVEGAAEGQSVIVHPGDAVTDGVAISTP
;
A
#
# COMPACT_ATOMS: atom_id res chain seq x y z
N GLN A 1 27.61 -21.27 -31.88
CA GLN A 1 26.84 -20.14 -31.30
C GLN A 1 26.24 -20.49 -29.94
N LEU A 2 25.51 -21.60 -29.79
CA LEU A 2 24.90 -21.99 -28.49
C LEU A 2 25.92 -22.35 -27.39
N GLN A 3 27.04 -22.99 -27.72
CA GLN A 3 28.15 -23.21 -26.76
C GLN A 3 28.76 -21.90 -26.25
N ALA A 4 28.85 -20.87 -27.11
CA ALA A 4 29.32 -19.55 -26.70
C ALA A 4 28.31 -18.84 -25.78
N ALA A 5 27.01 -19.03 -26.01
CA ALA A 5 25.95 -18.53 -25.13
C ALA A 5 25.97 -19.20 -23.74
N GLN A 6 26.22 -20.52 -23.68
CA GLN A 6 26.44 -21.22 -22.40
C GLN A 6 27.67 -20.67 -21.67
N GLY A 7 28.81 -20.52 -22.36
CA GLY A 7 30.01 -19.96 -21.75
C GLY A 7 29.81 -18.55 -21.21
N ALA A 8 29.02 -17.71 -21.89
CA ALA A 8 28.64 -16.39 -21.42
C ALA A 8 27.74 -16.44 -20.17
N ALA A 9 26.76 -17.34 -20.13
CA ALA A 9 25.88 -17.53 -18.97
C ALA A 9 26.67 -18.00 -17.73
N GLU A 10 27.58 -18.96 -17.90
CA GLU A 10 28.46 -19.44 -16.83
C GLU A 10 29.43 -18.37 -16.33
N ALA A 11 29.92 -17.50 -17.22
CA ALA A 11 30.72 -16.35 -16.83
C ALA A 11 29.89 -15.33 -16.02
N GLY A 12 28.63 -15.09 -16.40
CA GLY A 12 27.69 -14.27 -15.65
C GLY A 12 27.40 -14.83 -14.25
N GLN A 13 27.21 -16.14 -14.12
CA GLN A 13 27.06 -16.82 -12.84
C GLN A 13 28.29 -16.64 -11.94
N ARG A 14 29.51 -16.81 -12.48
CA ARG A 14 30.74 -16.56 -11.71
C ARG A 14 30.85 -15.11 -11.23
N GLN A 15 30.43 -14.15 -12.05
CA GLN A 15 30.40 -12.74 -11.66
C GLN A 15 29.37 -12.48 -10.55
N ALA A 16 28.17 -13.06 -10.66
CA ALA A 16 27.13 -12.93 -9.64
C ALA A 16 27.56 -13.58 -8.31
N GLN A 17 28.21 -14.74 -8.35
CA GLN A 17 28.78 -15.39 -7.17
C GLN A 17 29.82 -14.51 -6.49
N THR A 18 30.68 -13.85 -7.27
CA THR A 18 31.68 -12.91 -6.75
C THR A 18 31.02 -11.72 -6.05
N ARG A 19 29.89 -11.21 -6.57
CA ARG A 19 29.12 -10.14 -5.92
C ARG A 19 28.51 -10.58 -4.60
N VAL A 20 27.98 -11.82 -4.52
CA VAL A 20 27.49 -12.39 -3.25
C VAL A 20 28.61 -12.44 -2.22
N THR A 21 29.79 -12.97 -2.60
CA THR A 21 30.95 -13.02 -1.71
C THR A 21 31.37 -11.64 -1.22
N ALA A 22 31.39 -10.64 -2.11
CA ALA A 22 31.70 -9.25 -1.74
C ALA A 22 30.65 -8.65 -0.78
N ALA A 23 29.36 -8.88 -1.02
CA ALA A 23 28.28 -8.41 -0.15
C ALA A 23 28.29 -9.09 1.23
N GLN A 24 28.64 -10.38 1.29
CA GLN A 24 28.83 -11.09 2.57
C GLN A 24 29.97 -10.48 3.39
N ALA A 25 31.11 -10.17 2.76
CA ALA A 25 32.23 -9.52 3.42
C ALA A 25 31.86 -8.11 3.92
N ALA A 26 31.11 -7.34 3.13
CA ALA A 26 30.61 -6.03 3.52
C ALA A 26 29.64 -6.09 4.70
N LEU A 27 28.73 -7.07 4.72
CA LEU A 27 27.83 -7.31 5.84
C LEU A 27 28.60 -7.67 7.11
N ALA A 28 29.57 -8.59 7.04
CA ALA A 28 30.39 -8.97 8.18
C ALA A 28 31.15 -7.77 8.76
N PHE A 29 31.72 -6.91 7.89
CA PHE A 29 32.36 -5.67 8.31
C PHE A 29 31.39 -4.70 8.98
N ALA A 30 30.19 -4.51 8.41
CA ALA A 30 29.18 -3.62 8.98
C ALA A 30 28.67 -4.10 10.34
N GLN A 31 28.49 -5.42 10.53
CA GLN A 31 28.14 -6.02 11.82
C GLN A 31 29.21 -5.75 12.87
N TRP A 32 30.46 -6.07 12.56
CA TRP A 32 31.60 -5.80 13.45
C TRP A 32 31.69 -4.31 13.82
N LYS A 33 31.45 -3.41 12.85
CA LYS A 33 31.53 -1.96 13.07
C LYS A 33 30.44 -1.47 14.03
N VAL A 34 29.20 -1.94 13.88
CA VAL A 34 28.09 -1.61 14.81
C VAL A 34 28.39 -2.11 16.22
N GLU A 35 28.94 -3.31 16.36
CA GLU A 35 29.32 -3.86 17.67
C GLU A 35 30.43 -3.02 18.32
N GLN A 36 31.45 -2.64 17.56
CA GLN A 36 32.52 -1.76 18.01
C GLN A 36 31.97 -0.39 18.47
N ASP A 37 31.19 0.28 17.63
CA ASP A 37 30.67 1.63 17.90
C ASP A 37 29.68 1.61 19.07
N ARG A 38 28.89 0.54 19.23
CA ARG A 38 28.02 0.35 20.40
C ARG A 38 28.83 0.15 21.69
N GLY A 39 29.97 -0.53 21.62
CA GLY A 39 30.92 -0.65 22.73
C GLY A 39 31.51 0.71 23.13
N LEU A 40 32.03 1.45 22.15
CA LEU A 40 32.61 2.79 22.36
C LEU A 40 31.58 3.82 22.84
N ARG A 41 30.31 3.67 22.46
CA ARG A 41 29.23 4.55 22.94
C ARG A 41 28.98 4.38 24.44
N LYS A 42 29.18 3.18 24.98
CA LYS A 42 29.06 2.90 26.42
C LYS A 42 30.21 3.53 27.22
N SER A 43 31.41 3.62 26.65
CA SER A 43 32.55 4.32 27.26
C SER A 43 32.54 5.84 27.02
N GLY A 44 31.72 6.34 26.09
CA GLY A 44 31.56 7.76 25.80
C GLY A 44 32.47 8.29 24.67
N ASP A 45 33.16 7.41 23.95
CA ASP A 45 34.20 7.76 22.97
C ASP A 45 33.63 8.08 21.56
N VAL A 46 32.35 7.79 21.31
CA VAL A 46 31.68 8.07 20.02
C VAL A 46 30.29 8.70 20.23
N SER A 47 29.88 9.57 19.31
CA SER A 47 28.57 10.22 19.34
C SER A 47 27.44 9.28 18.90
N GLU A 48 26.20 9.62 19.26
CA GLU A 48 25.00 8.88 18.82
C GLU A 48 24.84 8.88 17.29
N GLU A 49 25.25 9.97 16.63
CA GLU A 49 25.22 10.09 15.18
C GLU A 49 26.13 9.06 14.49
N VAL A 50 27.32 8.80 15.05
CA VAL A 50 28.25 7.79 14.53
C VAL A 50 27.65 6.38 14.66
N LEU A 51 27.07 6.06 15.83
CA LEU A 51 26.39 4.78 16.04
C LEU A 51 25.23 4.61 15.05
N ARG A 52 24.37 5.62 14.91
CA ARG A 52 23.23 5.61 13.98
C ARG A 52 23.67 5.44 12.53
N ALA A 53 24.77 6.07 12.13
CA ALA A 53 25.34 5.90 10.80
C ALA A 53 25.85 4.47 10.56
N SER A 54 26.48 3.84 11.57
CA SER A 54 26.91 2.44 11.48
C SER A 54 25.72 1.47 11.38
N GLU A 55 24.64 1.70 12.14
CA GLU A 55 23.42 0.88 12.10
C GLU A 55 22.71 0.99 10.75
N LEU A 56 22.64 2.20 10.17
CA LEU A 56 22.11 2.39 8.82
C LEU A 56 22.94 1.63 7.76
N ARG A 57 24.27 1.64 7.87
CA ARG A 57 25.14 0.85 6.98
C ARG A 57 24.95 -0.66 7.12
N LEU A 58 24.67 -1.15 8.33
CA LEU A 58 24.34 -2.55 8.54
C LEU A 58 23.05 -2.95 7.81
N VAL A 59 22.00 -2.14 7.94
CA VAL A 59 20.74 -2.38 7.21
C VAL A 59 20.98 -2.35 5.69
N ALA A 60 21.73 -1.37 5.18
CA ALA A 60 22.09 -1.31 3.77
C ALA A 60 22.85 -2.56 3.30
N ALA A 61 23.87 -3.00 4.06
CA ALA A 61 24.64 -4.19 3.71
C ALA A 61 23.81 -5.49 3.75
N GLN A 62 22.79 -5.58 4.61
CA GLN A 62 21.85 -6.70 4.63
C GLN A 62 20.98 -6.73 3.37
N GLU A 63 20.45 -5.58 2.94
CA GLU A 63 19.65 -5.50 1.72
C GLU A 63 20.50 -5.73 0.45
N ASP A 64 21.74 -5.23 0.43
CA ASP A 64 22.69 -5.49 -0.64
C ASP A 64 23.02 -6.98 -0.78
N LEU A 65 23.19 -7.70 0.33
CA LEU A 65 23.39 -9.16 0.30
C LEU A 65 22.18 -9.89 -0.29
N LYS A 66 20.96 -9.53 0.14
CA LYS A 66 19.73 -10.13 -0.43
C LYS A 66 19.65 -9.87 -1.94
N SER A 67 19.92 -8.64 -2.37
CA SER A 67 19.93 -8.26 -3.78
C SER A 67 20.97 -9.06 -4.58
N ALA A 68 22.20 -9.21 -4.06
CA ALA A 68 23.23 -10.02 -4.68
C ALA A 68 22.84 -11.50 -4.78
N GLN A 69 22.19 -12.06 -3.76
CA GLN A 69 21.68 -13.43 -3.76
C GLN A 69 20.60 -13.66 -4.82
N PHE A 70 19.66 -12.72 -4.97
CA PHE A 70 18.67 -12.77 -6.06
C PHE A 70 19.34 -12.69 -7.43
N GLY A 71 20.37 -11.85 -7.59
CA GLY A 71 21.14 -11.76 -8.84
C GLY A 71 21.86 -13.07 -9.19
N LEU A 72 22.35 -13.81 -8.19
CA LEU A 72 22.91 -15.15 -8.39
C LEU A 72 21.83 -16.15 -8.84
N GLN A 73 20.66 -16.14 -8.18
CA GLN A 73 19.54 -17.02 -8.55
C GLN A 73 19.09 -16.80 -10.01
N VAL A 74 19.01 -15.55 -10.47
CA VAL A 74 18.71 -15.22 -11.87
C VAL A 74 19.79 -15.78 -12.80
N SER A 75 21.07 -15.65 -12.41
CA SER A 75 22.19 -16.15 -13.21
C SER A 75 22.19 -17.68 -13.30
N ASP A 76 21.82 -18.39 -12.23
CA ASP A 76 21.64 -19.84 -12.23
C ASP A 76 20.57 -20.28 -13.23
N PHE A 77 19.43 -19.57 -13.26
CA PHE A 77 18.38 -19.83 -14.25
C PHE A 77 18.87 -19.61 -15.68
N ASN A 78 19.68 -18.57 -15.92
CA ASN A 78 20.24 -18.31 -17.25
C ASN A 78 21.18 -19.44 -17.71
N VAL A 79 22.01 -19.98 -16.80
CA VAL A 79 22.85 -21.16 -17.09
C VAL A 79 22.00 -22.38 -17.41
N GLN A 80 20.94 -22.63 -16.65
CA GLN A 80 20.02 -23.73 -16.90
C GLN A 80 19.34 -23.60 -18.27
N GLN A 81 18.84 -22.41 -18.62
CA GLN A 81 18.24 -22.14 -19.93
C GLN A 81 19.23 -22.36 -21.07
N ALA A 82 20.46 -21.86 -20.95
CA ALA A 82 21.50 -22.05 -21.96
C ALA A 82 21.88 -23.53 -22.13
N ARG A 83 21.93 -24.30 -21.04
CA ARG A 83 22.19 -25.74 -21.06
C ARG A 83 21.03 -26.51 -21.74
N VAL A 84 19.79 -26.18 -21.43
CA VAL A 84 18.60 -26.79 -22.06
C VAL A 84 18.55 -26.49 -23.56
N ALA A 85 18.89 -25.26 -23.97
CA ALA A 85 18.95 -24.89 -25.39
C ALA A 85 20.05 -25.69 -26.14
N LEU A 86 21.19 -25.93 -25.51
CA LEU A 86 22.26 -26.75 -26.09
C LEU A 86 21.86 -28.22 -26.20
N LEU A 87 21.21 -28.78 -25.18
CA LEU A 87 20.70 -30.17 -25.20
C LEU A 87 19.65 -30.36 -26.31
N ARG A 88 18.69 -29.43 -26.44
CA ARG A 88 17.68 -29.47 -27.51
C ARG A 88 18.24 -29.29 -28.91
N ALA A 89 19.38 -28.63 -29.07
CA ALA A 89 20.06 -28.52 -30.36
C ALA A 89 20.91 -29.77 -30.70
N ALA A 90 21.24 -30.59 -29.70
CA ALA A 90 21.98 -31.83 -29.87
C ALA A 90 21.06 -33.03 -30.19
N GLU A 91 19.78 -32.94 -29.83
CA GLU A 91 18.76 -33.96 -30.15
C GLU A 91 17.97 -33.58 -31.41
N ALA A 92 17.92 -34.48 -32.41
CA ALA A 92 17.03 -34.38 -33.57
C ALA A 92 15.55 -34.31 -33.11
N PRO A 93 14.62 -33.73 -33.90
CA PRO A 93 13.26 -33.44 -33.44
C PRO A 93 12.46 -34.74 -33.23
N GLY A 94 12.50 -35.22 -31.99
CA GLY A 94 11.86 -36.46 -31.56
C GLY A 94 12.35 -36.82 -30.17
N GLY A 95 11.99 -36.03 -29.16
CA GLY A 95 12.47 -36.28 -27.80
C GLY A 95 11.72 -35.45 -26.75
N GLU A 96 11.07 -36.19 -25.85
CA GLU A 96 10.57 -35.86 -24.51
C GLU A 96 10.13 -34.42 -24.19
N GLY A 97 8.87 -34.26 -23.80
CA GLY A 97 8.29 -32.99 -23.38
C GLY A 97 9.11 -32.29 -22.30
N LEU A 98 9.33 -30.98 -22.47
CA LEU A 98 10.02 -30.15 -21.49
C LEU A 98 9.21 -30.09 -20.18
N ILE A 99 9.71 -30.70 -19.12
CA ILE A 99 9.09 -30.64 -17.79
C ILE A 99 9.39 -29.27 -17.17
N ILE A 100 8.39 -28.41 -17.11
CA ILE A 100 8.46 -27.14 -16.38
C ILE A 100 8.09 -27.41 -14.91
N ARG A 101 8.97 -27.01 -13.99
CA ARG A 101 8.72 -27.13 -12.54
C ARG A 101 8.51 -25.76 -11.93
N SER A 102 7.63 -25.69 -10.93
CA SER A 102 7.45 -24.47 -10.15
C SER A 102 8.73 -24.13 -9.38
N PRO A 103 9.21 -22.87 -9.41
CA PRO A 103 10.32 -22.41 -8.59
C PRO A 103 9.92 -22.13 -7.14
N VAL A 104 8.62 -22.07 -6.83
CA VAL A 104 8.08 -21.73 -5.51
C VAL A 104 6.95 -22.67 -5.09
N SER A 105 6.69 -22.76 -3.80
CA SER A 105 5.46 -23.38 -3.28
C SER A 105 4.29 -22.40 -3.41
N GLY A 106 3.10 -22.89 -3.72
CA GLY A 106 1.90 -22.07 -3.87
C GLY A 106 0.73 -22.85 -4.47
N ARG A 107 -0.32 -22.12 -4.86
CA ARG A 107 -1.45 -22.64 -5.61
C ARG A 107 -1.52 -22.00 -6.98
N VAL A 108 -2.05 -22.74 -7.95
CA VAL A 108 -2.37 -22.19 -9.27
C VAL A 108 -3.56 -21.25 -9.12
N LEU A 109 -3.33 -19.96 -9.34
CA LEU A 109 -4.36 -18.92 -9.28
C LEU A 109 -5.06 -18.78 -10.63
N ARG A 110 -4.28 -18.87 -11.71
CA ARG A 110 -4.78 -18.77 -13.08
C ARG A 110 -4.08 -19.75 -14.00
N LEU A 111 -4.85 -20.36 -14.90
CA LEU A 111 -4.34 -21.15 -16.01
C LEU A 111 -4.67 -20.40 -17.30
N TRP A 112 -3.65 -19.93 -18.02
CA TRP A 112 -3.84 -19.18 -19.26
C TRP A 112 -4.07 -20.12 -20.46
N GLN A 113 -3.50 -21.32 -20.39
CA GLN A 113 -3.57 -22.35 -21.41
C GLN A 113 -4.07 -23.65 -20.77
N GLU A 114 -5.34 -23.99 -21.00
CA GLU A 114 -5.95 -25.21 -20.43
C GLU A 114 -5.62 -26.47 -21.23
N SER A 115 -5.55 -26.34 -22.56
CA SER A 115 -5.40 -27.45 -23.51
C SER A 115 -4.05 -27.43 -24.21
N GLU A 116 -3.63 -28.59 -24.70
CA GLU A 116 -2.46 -28.74 -25.56
C GLU A 116 -2.52 -27.76 -26.75
N GLY A 117 -1.43 -27.05 -27.00
CA GLY A 117 -1.35 -26.05 -28.06
C GLY A 117 0.05 -25.46 -28.20
N ALA A 118 0.31 -24.86 -29.36
CA ALA A 118 1.55 -24.15 -29.59
C ALA A 118 1.60 -22.87 -28.75
N VAL A 119 2.67 -22.69 -27.99
CA VAL A 119 2.92 -21.49 -27.18
C VAL A 119 4.19 -20.80 -27.65
N MET A 120 4.16 -19.47 -27.69
CA MET A 120 5.34 -18.68 -27.99
C MET A 120 6.29 -18.66 -26.79
N ALA A 121 7.59 -18.59 -27.05
CA ALA A 121 8.57 -18.42 -25.96
C ALA A 121 8.27 -17.14 -25.17
N GLY A 122 8.16 -17.28 -23.84
CA GLY A 122 7.81 -16.18 -22.94
C GLY A 122 6.31 -15.98 -22.71
N ALA A 123 5.43 -16.73 -23.39
CA ALA A 123 4.00 -16.70 -23.11
C ALA A 123 3.72 -17.21 -21.68
N PRO A 124 2.90 -16.51 -20.87
CA PRO A 124 2.50 -16.99 -19.56
C PRO A 124 1.64 -18.26 -19.72
N LEU A 125 1.96 -19.31 -18.97
CA LEU A 125 1.20 -20.57 -18.99
C LEU A 125 0.25 -20.66 -17.80
N LEU A 126 0.77 -20.34 -16.62
CA LEU A 126 0.09 -20.41 -15.34
C LEU A 126 0.59 -19.31 -14.41
N GLU A 127 -0.26 -18.93 -13.47
CA GLU A 127 0.03 -17.97 -12.41
C GLU A 127 -0.02 -18.68 -11.07
N LEU A 128 1.01 -18.49 -10.25
CA LEU A 128 1.15 -19.10 -8.93
C LEU A 128 1.16 -18.01 -7.87
N GLY A 129 0.48 -18.27 -6.77
CA GLY A 129 0.55 -17.43 -5.58
C GLY A 129 0.27 -18.21 -4.31
N ASP A 130 0.52 -17.59 -3.17
CA ASP A 130 0.23 -18.15 -1.84
C ASP A 130 -1.03 -17.49 -1.27
N PRO A 131 -2.21 -18.16 -1.28
CA PRO A 131 -3.44 -17.59 -0.74
C PRO A 131 -3.42 -17.35 0.77
N GLU A 132 -2.38 -17.84 1.48
CA GLU A 132 -2.19 -17.51 2.90
C GLU A 132 -1.57 -16.12 3.10
N ARG A 133 -0.95 -15.56 2.05
CA ARG A 133 -0.28 -14.25 2.07
C ARG A 133 -0.99 -13.26 1.17
N LEU A 134 -2.16 -12.82 1.62
CA LEU A 134 -2.95 -11.82 0.92
C LEU A 134 -2.61 -10.41 1.39
N GLU A 135 -2.59 -9.49 0.43
CA GLU A 135 -2.57 -8.05 0.64
C GLU A 135 -3.77 -7.43 -0.07
N VAL A 136 -4.21 -6.26 0.42
CA VAL A 136 -5.24 -5.48 -0.25
C VAL A 136 -4.58 -4.36 -1.04
N VAL A 137 -4.80 -4.37 -2.35
CA VAL A 137 -4.38 -3.29 -3.25
C VAL A 137 -5.55 -2.35 -3.47
N VAL A 138 -5.39 -1.09 -3.06
CA VAL A 138 -6.41 -0.06 -3.23
C VAL A 138 -5.94 0.96 -4.25
N ASP A 139 -6.64 1.06 -5.36
CA ASP A 139 -6.48 2.19 -6.28
C ASP A 139 -7.06 3.43 -5.59
N MET A 140 -6.23 4.33 -5.07
CA MET A 140 -6.67 5.55 -4.38
C MET A 140 -6.47 6.78 -5.26
N LEU A 141 -7.32 7.81 -5.16
CA LEU A 141 -7.05 9.09 -5.80
C LEU A 141 -5.73 9.68 -5.27
N SER A 142 -4.88 10.16 -6.16
CA SER A 142 -3.59 10.76 -5.80
C SER A 142 -3.72 11.91 -4.78
N THR A 143 -4.79 12.70 -4.85
CA THR A 143 -5.11 13.79 -3.91
C THR A 143 -5.38 13.33 -2.48
N ASP A 144 -5.86 12.09 -2.30
CA ASP A 144 -6.08 11.50 -1.00
C ASP A 144 -4.87 10.68 -0.53
N ALA A 145 -4.18 10.01 -1.46
CA ALA A 145 -2.99 9.21 -1.18
C ALA A 145 -1.87 10.03 -0.50
N VAL A 146 -1.73 11.32 -0.84
CA VAL A 146 -0.74 12.22 -0.21
C VAL A 146 -1.03 12.53 1.27
N ARG A 147 -2.23 12.19 1.78
CA ARG A 147 -2.65 12.47 3.16
C ARG A 147 -2.47 11.27 4.09
N ILE A 148 -2.05 10.13 3.56
CA ILE A 148 -1.87 8.88 4.29
C ILE A 148 -0.42 8.42 4.17
N GLY A 149 0.00 7.53 5.06
CA GLY A 149 1.35 7.01 5.07
C GLY A 149 1.43 5.65 5.75
N TYR A 150 2.65 5.20 6.02
CA TYR A 150 2.89 3.94 6.71
C TYR A 150 2.10 3.86 8.02
N LEU A 151 1.42 2.74 8.24
CA LEU A 151 0.54 2.44 9.38
C LEU A 151 -0.75 3.28 9.47
N SER A 152 -1.10 4.09 8.46
CA SER A 152 -2.42 4.73 8.41
C SER A 152 -3.51 3.66 8.55
N PRO A 153 -4.50 3.87 9.44
CA PRO A 153 -5.52 2.87 9.71
C PRO A 153 -6.53 2.80 8.56
N VAL A 154 -6.86 1.57 8.19
CA VAL A 154 -7.80 1.23 7.12
C VAL A 154 -8.84 0.27 7.68
N GLU A 155 -10.10 0.52 7.38
CA GLU A 155 -11.19 -0.42 7.60
C GLU A 155 -11.52 -1.09 6.26
N ILE A 156 -11.46 -2.42 6.21
CA ILE A 156 -11.81 -3.20 5.02
C ILE A 156 -13.26 -3.69 5.20
N VAL A 157 -14.13 -3.29 4.27
CA VAL A 157 -15.57 -3.50 4.30
C VAL A 157 -16.05 -4.16 3.01
N HIS A 158 -17.29 -4.63 2.99
CA HIS A 158 -17.93 -5.25 1.82
C HIS A 158 -17.11 -6.41 1.20
N TRP A 159 -16.35 -7.12 2.02
CA TRP A 159 -15.48 -8.22 1.61
C TRP A 159 -16.17 -9.60 1.65
N GLY A 160 -17.42 -9.65 2.13
CA GLY A 160 -18.28 -10.84 2.09
C GLY A 160 -18.43 -11.62 3.40
N GLY A 161 -17.65 -11.33 4.44
CA GLY A 161 -17.79 -11.95 5.75
C GLY A 161 -18.35 -11.04 6.85
N ASP A 162 -18.24 -11.50 8.09
CA ASP A 162 -18.83 -10.84 9.25
C ASP A 162 -18.04 -9.61 9.70
N GLY A 163 -18.68 -8.46 9.58
CA GLY A 163 -18.19 -7.18 10.05
C GLY A 163 -16.96 -6.65 9.30
N PRO A 164 -16.55 -5.41 9.62
CA PRO A 164 -15.32 -4.84 9.09
C PRO A 164 -14.08 -5.61 9.57
N LEU A 165 -13.02 -5.57 8.77
CA LEU A 165 -11.67 -6.01 9.16
C LEU A 165 -10.77 -4.79 9.37
N SER A 166 -9.94 -4.83 10.40
CA SER A 166 -8.87 -3.83 10.56
C SER A 166 -7.72 -4.10 9.61
N GLY A 167 -7.17 -3.05 9.01
CA GLY A 167 -5.97 -3.08 8.20
C GLY A 167 -5.09 -1.85 8.41
N LYS A 168 -3.87 -1.90 7.89
CA LYS A 168 -2.91 -0.79 7.94
C LYS A 168 -2.20 -0.64 6.61
N VAL A 169 -1.98 0.60 6.20
CA VAL A 169 -1.18 0.90 5.02
C VAL A 169 0.25 0.44 5.23
N ARG A 170 0.74 -0.44 4.36
CA ARG A 170 2.15 -0.86 4.31
C ARG A 170 2.93 0.03 3.36
N VAL A 171 2.40 0.32 2.17
CA VAL A 171 3.07 1.12 1.14
C VAL A 171 2.04 1.99 0.41
N VAL A 172 2.40 3.26 0.17
CA VAL A 172 1.79 4.06 -0.90
C VAL A 172 2.80 4.06 -2.02
N GLU A 173 2.44 3.53 -3.19
CA GLU A 173 3.39 3.44 -4.30
C GLU A 173 3.83 4.84 -4.77
N PRO A 174 5.11 5.01 -5.17
CA PRO A 174 5.63 6.33 -5.55
C PRO A 174 5.16 6.81 -6.92
N SER A 175 4.57 5.92 -7.72
CA SER A 175 4.09 6.23 -9.07
C SER A 175 2.58 6.22 -9.14
N GLY A 176 2.01 7.26 -9.74
CA GLY A 176 0.61 7.28 -10.11
C GLY A 176 0.36 6.69 -11.50
N PHE A 177 -0.92 6.47 -11.82
CA PHE A 177 -1.40 6.05 -13.12
C PHE A 177 -2.77 6.67 -13.43
N THR A 178 -3.07 6.82 -14.72
CA THR A 178 -4.38 7.28 -15.18
C THR A 178 -5.35 6.11 -15.23
N LYS A 179 -6.52 6.27 -14.63
CA LYS A 179 -7.65 5.34 -14.75
C LYS A 179 -8.88 6.09 -15.24
N VAL A 180 -9.56 5.54 -16.24
CA VAL A 180 -10.85 6.08 -16.68
C VAL A 180 -11.94 5.53 -15.75
N SER A 181 -12.66 6.40 -15.07
CA SER A 181 -13.77 6.02 -14.19
C SER A 181 -14.96 5.47 -15.01
N ALA A 182 -15.92 4.85 -14.33
CA ALA A 182 -17.16 4.38 -14.96
C ALA A 182 -17.97 5.51 -15.64
N LEU A 183 -17.71 6.76 -15.29
CA LEU A 183 -18.33 7.96 -15.88
C LEU A 183 -17.53 8.54 -17.06
N GLY A 184 -16.42 7.92 -17.46
CA GLY A 184 -15.57 8.40 -18.55
C GLY A 184 -14.62 9.53 -18.16
N VAL A 185 -14.52 9.85 -16.86
CA VAL A 185 -13.60 10.87 -16.36
C VAL A 185 -12.25 10.24 -16.07
N GLU A 186 -11.18 10.84 -16.60
CA GLU A 186 -9.80 10.46 -16.31
C GLU A 186 -9.41 10.88 -14.89
N GLU A 187 -8.93 9.92 -14.11
CA GLU A 187 -8.51 10.13 -12.72
C GLU A 187 -7.04 9.74 -12.55
N GLN A 188 -6.29 10.56 -11.81
CA GLN A 188 -4.94 10.22 -11.38
C GLN A 188 -4.99 9.42 -10.07
N ARG A 189 -4.60 8.15 -10.14
CA ARG A 189 -4.65 7.21 -9.01
C ARG A 189 -3.25 6.72 -8.64
N VAL A 190 -3.13 6.17 -7.44
CA VAL A 190 -1.92 5.54 -6.89
C VAL A 190 -2.35 4.26 -6.19
N ASN A 191 -1.58 3.18 -6.30
CA ASN A 191 -1.84 1.98 -5.53
C ASN A 191 -1.42 2.18 -4.08
N VAL A 192 -2.29 1.81 -3.16
CA VAL A 192 -2.04 1.77 -1.73
C VAL A 192 -2.14 0.31 -1.28
N ILE A 193 -1.05 -0.23 -0.79
CA ILE A 193 -0.96 -1.60 -0.31
C ILE A 193 -1.28 -1.63 1.18
N VAL A 194 -2.26 -2.43 1.55
CA VAL A 194 -2.80 -2.54 2.90
C VAL A 194 -2.64 -3.98 3.39
N ASP A 195 -2.03 -4.13 4.55
CA ASP A 195 -1.95 -5.40 5.25
C ASP A 195 -3.16 -5.57 6.17
N PHE A 196 -3.62 -6.82 6.32
CA PHE A 196 -4.61 -7.17 7.33
C PHE A 196 -4.00 -7.05 8.74
N ASN A 197 -4.75 -6.45 9.66
CA ASN A 197 -4.41 -6.32 11.07
C ASN A 197 -5.40 -7.13 11.92
N GLU A 198 -5.67 -8.36 11.51
CA GLU A 198 -6.62 -9.31 12.09
C GLU A 198 -6.02 -10.73 12.04
N PRO A 199 -6.51 -11.69 12.84
CA PRO A 199 -6.12 -13.08 12.70
C PRO A 199 -6.58 -13.66 11.34
N ARG A 200 -5.73 -14.47 10.69
CA ARG A 200 -6.01 -15.11 9.38
C ARG A 200 -7.33 -15.88 9.33
N ALA A 201 -7.77 -16.44 10.46
CA ALA A 201 -9.06 -17.13 10.57
C ALA A 201 -10.26 -16.23 10.24
N ARG A 202 -10.20 -14.92 10.52
CA ARG A 202 -11.31 -14.00 10.26
C ARG A 202 -11.55 -13.77 8.77
N TYR A 203 -10.50 -13.75 7.97
CA TYR A 203 -10.59 -13.45 6.54
C TYR A 203 -10.20 -14.66 5.69
N ALA A 204 -10.39 -15.87 6.23
CA ALA A 204 -9.89 -17.07 5.58
C ALA A 204 -10.59 -17.43 4.27
N ALA A 205 -11.81 -16.92 4.09
CA ALA A 205 -12.59 -17.06 2.87
C ALA A 205 -12.17 -16.09 1.76
N LEU A 206 -11.35 -15.07 2.05
CA LEU A 206 -10.82 -14.21 1.00
C LEU A 206 -9.80 -14.98 0.15
N GLY A 207 -9.94 -14.82 -1.17
CA GLY A 207 -9.01 -15.32 -2.15
C GLY A 207 -8.40 -14.20 -2.98
N ASP A 208 -7.50 -14.58 -3.88
CA ASP A 208 -6.93 -13.68 -4.87
C ASP A 208 -8.01 -13.12 -5.82
N GLY A 209 -7.87 -11.84 -6.19
CA GLY A 209 -8.79 -11.14 -7.09
C GLY A 209 -10.18 -10.83 -6.51
N TYR A 210 -10.41 -11.05 -5.22
CA TYR A 210 -11.70 -10.73 -4.59
C TYR A 210 -11.86 -9.22 -4.45
N ARG A 211 -13.06 -8.71 -4.74
CA ARG A 211 -13.38 -7.30 -4.54
C ARG A 211 -13.57 -7.02 -3.05
N VAL A 212 -12.91 -5.98 -2.57
CA VAL A 212 -13.14 -5.38 -1.25
C VAL A 212 -13.31 -3.88 -1.39
N GLU A 213 -13.89 -3.25 -0.38
CA GLU A 213 -13.92 -1.80 -0.25
C GLU A 213 -13.15 -1.38 0.99
N THR A 214 -12.54 -0.20 0.95
CA THR A 214 -11.75 0.31 2.07
C THR A 214 -12.21 1.69 2.48
N ARG A 215 -12.25 1.92 3.79
CA ARG A 215 -12.38 3.26 4.38
C ARG A 215 -11.06 3.59 5.03
N THR A 216 -10.30 4.46 4.38
CA THR A 216 -8.99 4.88 4.86
C THR A 216 -9.11 6.18 5.62
N GLN A 217 -8.56 6.23 6.83
CA GLN A 217 -8.57 7.44 7.62
C GLN A 217 -7.51 8.44 7.11
N VAL A 218 -7.96 9.48 6.40
CA VAL A 218 -7.10 10.57 5.90
C VAL A 218 -6.85 11.67 6.94
N TRP A 219 -7.69 11.76 7.97
CA TRP A 219 -7.57 12.72 9.06
C TRP A 219 -8.37 12.26 10.27
N ARG A 220 -7.91 12.66 11.46
CA ARG A 220 -8.60 12.48 12.74
C ARG A 220 -8.33 13.68 13.64
N ARG A 221 -9.36 14.11 14.35
CA ARG A 221 -9.24 14.95 15.54
C ARG A 221 -10.31 14.52 16.53
N ASP A 222 -9.89 14.25 17.75
CA ASP A 222 -10.79 13.92 18.84
C ASP A 222 -11.26 15.21 19.53
N ASN A 223 -12.39 15.15 20.25
CA ASN A 223 -12.96 16.26 21.04
C ASN A 223 -13.20 17.54 20.21
N VAL A 224 -13.93 17.41 19.11
CA VAL A 224 -14.32 18.53 18.24
C VAL A 224 -15.82 18.78 18.30
N LEU A 225 -16.23 20.06 18.30
CA LEU A 225 -17.63 20.43 18.12
C LEU A 225 -17.99 20.27 16.64
N LYS A 226 -19.03 19.48 16.35
CA LYS A 226 -19.51 19.25 14.98
C LYS A 226 -20.96 19.63 14.85
N VAL A 227 -21.32 20.09 13.66
CA VAL A 227 -22.72 20.28 13.24
C VAL A 227 -22.97 19.54 11.93
N PRO A 228 -24.22 19.14 11.63
CA PRO A 228 -24.58 18.70 10.30
C PRO A 228 -24.23 19.78 9.27
N GLY A 229 -23.62 19.38 8.15
CA GLY A 229 -23.26 20.33 7.08
C GLY A 229 -24.47 21.08 6.52
N SER A 230 -25.67 20.49 6.62
CA SER A 230 -26.93 21.10 6.20
C SER A 230 -27.44 22.22 7.11
N ALA A 231 -26.85 22.42 8.30
CA ALA A 231 -27.17 23.56 9.17
C ALA A 231 -26.38 24.83 8.78
N LEU A 232 -25.32 24.67 7.99
CA LEU A 232 -24.45 25.77 7.57
C LEU A 232 -24.93 26.38 6.26
N PHE A 233 -24.91 27.71 6.20
CA PHE A 233 -25.16 28.47 4.98
C PHE A 233 -24.12 29.59 4.82
N ARG A 234 -23.95 30.09 3.60
CA ARG A 234 -23.02 31.18 3.31
C ARG A 234 -23.55 32.50 3.85
N SER A 235 -22.70 33.24 4.55
CA SER A 235 -22.97 34.60 5.03
C SER A 235 -21.74 35.46 4.72
N GLY A 236 -21.86 36.38 3.77
CA GLY A 236 -20.72 37.11 3.20
C GLY A 236 -19.62 36.16 2.70
N ASP A 237 -18.38 36.40 3.15
CA ASP A 237 -17.22 35.54 2.83
C ASP A 237 -17.12 34.30 3.74
N GLY A 238 -17.93 34.23 4.79
CA GLY A 238 -17.89 33.21 5.85
C GLY A 238 -19.01 32.19 5.79
N PHE A 239 -19.31 31.64 6.96
CA PHE A 239 -20.41 30.71 7.19
C PHE A 239 -21.19 31.14 8.44
N ALA A 240 -22.49 30.92 8.41
CA ALA A 240 -23.36 31.09 9.56
C ALA A 240 -24.24 29.86 9.76
N LEU A 241 -24.80 29.74 10.95
CA LEU A 241 -25.87 28.81 11.30
C LEU A 241 -26.92 29.50 12.17
N PHE A 242 -28.08 28.86 12.33
CA PHE A 242 -29.06 29.30 13.32
C PHE A 242 -29.02 28.39 14.54
N VAL A 243 -28.81 28.99 15.72
CA VAL A 243 -29.02 28.33 17.00
C VAL A 243 -30.43 28.61 17.50
N VAL A 244 -31.01 27.64 18.21
CA VAL A 244 -32.27 27.82 18.92
C VAL A 244 -31.99 28.44 20.28
N ASP A 245 -32.47 29.65 20.49
CA ASP A 245 -32.39 30.34 21.78
C ASP A 245 -33.76 30.95 22.11
N GLN A 246 -34.32 30.59 23.27
CA GLN A 246 -35.64 31.04 23.73
C GLN A 246 -36.75 30.95 22.66
N GLN A 247 -36.84 29.80 21.97
CA GLN A 247 -37.79 29.56 20.86
C GLN A 247 -37.65 30.55 19.68
N LYS A 248 -36.44 31.09 19.48
CA LYS A 248 -36.10 31.90 18.31
C LYS A 248 -34.89 31.33 17.61
N ALA A 249 -34.86 31.48 16.29
CA ALA A 249 -33.66 31.24 15.50
C ALA A 249 -32.72 32.44 15.64
N VAL A 250 -31.55 32.25 16.23
CA VAL A 250 -30.52 33.30 16.36
C VAL A 250 -29.38 32.97 15.41
N ARG A 251 -29.11 33.89 14.48
CA ARG A 251 -28.01 33.72 13.52
C ARG A 251 -26.67 33.89 14.24
N ARG A 252 -25.78 32.93 14.04
CA ARG A 252 -24.40 32.98 14.52
C ARG A 252 -23.45 32.83 13.35
N GLU A 253 -22.57 33.81 13.18
CA GLU A 253 -21.39 33.65 12.33
C GLU A 253 -20.46 32.64 12.99
N VAL A 254 -19.92 31.71 12.20
CA VAL A 254 -19.10 30.61 12.70
C VAL A 254 -17.83 30.44 11.87
N VAL A 255 -16.77 30.01 12.55
CA VAL A 255 -15.52 29.61 11.89
C VAL A 255 -15.56 28.10 11.69
N VAL A 256 -15.64 27.67 10.44
CA VAL A 256 -15.70 26.25 10.07
C VAL A 256 -14.29 25.70 9.86
N GLY A 257 -14.00 24.59 10.53
CA GLY A 257 -12.75 23.84 10.40
C GLY A 257 -12.83 22.81 9.28
N ARG A 258 -12.46 21.56 9.59
CA ARG A 258 -12.60 20.44 8.64
C ARG A 258 -14.07 20.10 8.41
N ARG A 259 -14.42 19.78 7.17
CA ARG A 259 -15.75 19.32 6.80
C ARG A 259 -15.68 18.14 5.85
N ASN A 260 -16.69 17.29 5.91
CA ASN A 260 -16.95 16.24 4.93
C ASN A 260 -18.35 16.47 4.32
N GLY A 261 -18.87 15.49 3.57
CA GLY A 261 -20.18 15.61 2.92
C GLY A 261 -21.39 15.64 3.87
N LEU A 262 -21.20 15.27 5.14
CA LEU A 262 -22.28 15.12 6.12
C LEU A 262 -22.17 16.10 7.29
N GLU A 263 -20.95 16.35 7.76
CA GLU A 263 -20.67 17.09 8.99
C GLU A 263 -19.56 18.12 8.77
N ALA A 264 -19.56 19.15 9.61
CA ALA A 264 -18.54 20.18 9.66
C ALA A 264 -18.10 20.44 11.11
N GLU A 265 -16.79 20.58 11.30
CA GLU A 265 -16.18 21.05 12.54
C GLU A 265 -16.45 22.55 12.71
N ILE A 266 -16.89 22.95 13.91
CA ILE A 266 -17.00 24.35 14.32
C ILE A 266 -15.84 24.67 15.26
N VAL A 267 -15.01 25.61 14.86
CA VAL A 267 -13.86 26.09 15.64
C VAL A 267 -14.29 27.22 16.58
N GLU A 268 -15.15 28.12 16.09
CA GLU A 268 -15.66 29.27 16.84
C GLU A 268 -17.11 29.61 16.45
N GLY A 269 -17.83 30.28 17.35
CA GLY A 269 -19.17 30.85 17.08
C GLY A 269 -20.35 29.99 17.51
N ALA A 270 -20.13 28.75 17.95
CA ALA A 270 -21.13 27.89 18.57
C ALA A 270 -20.56 27.16 19.79
N ALA A 271 -21.43 26.70 20.68
CA ALA A 271 -21.08 25.97 21.88
C ALA A 271 -21.77 24.59 21.93
N GLU A 272 -21.15 23.66 22.66
CA GLU A 272 -21.75 22.35 22.93
C GLU A 272 -23.09 22.48 23.66
N GLY A 273 -24.03 21.59 23.34
CA GLY A 273 -25.38 21.57 23.90
C GLY A 273 -26.38 22.52 23.24
N GLN A 274 -25.94 23.38 22.30
CA GLN A 274 -26.85 24.23 21.54
C GLN A 274 -27.57 23.43 20.45
N SER A 275 -28.89 23.58 20.37
CA SER A 275 -29.67 23.06 19.24
C SER A 275 -29.51 23.96 18.02
N VAL A 276 -29.27 23.36 16.86
CA VAL A 276 -29.12 24.06 15.58
C VAL A 276 -30.25 23.70 14.62
N ILE A 277 -30.62 24.62 13.75
CA ILE A 277 -31.63 24.37 12.71
C ILE A 277 -30.94 23.75 11.49
N VAL A 278 -31.35 22.53 11.12
CA VAL A 278 -30.90 21.86 9.90
C VAL A 278 -31.76 22.29 8.72
N HIS A 279 -31.14 22.47 7.55
CA HIS A 279 -31.82 22.91 6.32
C HIS A 279 -32.66 24.20 6.50
N PRO A 280 -32.09 25.31 6.99
CA PRO A 280 -32.82 26.57 7.08
C PRO A 280 -33.20 27.04 5.67
N GLY A 281 -34.51 27.10 5.39
CA GLY A 281 -35.02 27.75 4.17
C GLY A 281 -35.04 29.26 4.30
N ASP A 282 -35.34 29.96 3.20
CA ASP A 282 -35.29 31.44 3.12
C ASP A 282 -36.21 32.15 4.14
N ALA A 283 -37.22 31.46 4.68
CA ALA A 283 -38.13 31.98 5.69
C ALA A 283 -37.50 32.05 7.10
N VAL A 284 -36.38 31.35 7.35
CA VAL A 284 -35.68 31.38 8.64
C VAL A 284 -34.73 32.57 8.65
N THR A 285 -35.17 33.66 9.28
CA THR A 285 -34.37 34.87 9.46
C THR A 285 -33.99 35.06 10.92
N ASP A 286 -33.01 35.94 11.17
CA ASP A 286 -32.54 36.21 12.53
C ASP A 286 -33.69 36.75 13.41
N GLY A 287 -33.86 36.13 14.58
CA GLY A 287 -34.90 36.45 15.55
C GLY A 287 -36.29 35.86 15.26
N VAL A 288 -36.47 35.09 14.18
CA VAL A 288 -37.79 34.50 13.87
C VAL A 288 -38.18 33.49 14.96
N ALA A 289 -39.46 33.51 15.34
CA ALA A 289 -39.99 32.53 16.28
C ALA A 289 -40.02 31.13 15.64
N ILE A 290 -39.66 30.12 16.41
CA ILE A 290 -39.64 28.73 15.99
C ILE A 290 -40.44 27.88 16.97
N SER A 291 -41.21 26.94 16.43
CA SER A 291 -41.86 25.90 17.22
C SER A 291 -41.02 24.64 17.06
N THR A 292 -40.38 24.20 18.15
CA THR A 292 -39.83 22.85 18.21
C THR A 292 -40.97 21.84 18.29
N PRO A 293 -40.90 20.70 17.60
CA PRO A 293 -41.86 19.61 17.78
C PRO A 293 -41.84 19.04 19.21
#